data_AF-A0A8H3GS88-F1
#
_entry.id   AF-A0A8H3GS88-F1
#
_cell.length_a   1.000
_cell.length_b   1.000
_cell.length_c   1.000
_cell.angle_alpha   90.00
_cell.angle_beta   90.00
_cell.angle_gamma   90.00
#
_symmetry.space_group_name_H-M   'P 1'
#
loop_
_entity.id
_entity.type
_entity.pdbx_description
1 polymer ?
#
loop_
_entity_poly.entity_id
_entity_poly.type
_entity_poly.pdbx_seq_one_letter_code
_entity_poly.pdbx_strand_id
1 'polypeptide(L)'
;MRAKDVNKDQTYYLSSVGESRLRRTLFPLSDLTKPSIRALAQEMNLSTAERGESMGLCFVGERRKFDKFLSEYIPIVHGPILLYPSMKQVGEHKGLHTLTIGQNARVSGQPKKLFVARKEGGAIVVVDDVNHPALICKSVTLADWKWISGDVEEVMNLDEKASAAEGIPVVTQIRHRMTPVPAVLRRM
;
A
#
# COMPACT_ATOMS: atom_id res chain seq x y z
N MET A 1 -10.26 6.87 -14.58
CA MET A 1 -11.55 7.08 -13.86
C MET A 1 -11.49 6.40 -12.50
N ARG A 2 -12.08 6.99 -11.45
CA ARG A 2 -12.25 6.36 -10.12
C ARG A 2 -13.72 6.05 -9.88
N ALA A 3 -14.02 5.12 -8.97
CA ALA A 3 -15.39 4.81 -8.58
C ALA A 3 -16.06 5.98 -7.85
N LYS A 4 -17.40 6.04 -7.91
CA LYS A 4 -18.21 7.04 -7.20
C LYS A 4 -18.01 6.99 -5.68
N ASP A 5 -17.91 5.79 -5.12
CA ASP A 5 -17.57 5.59 -3.71
C ASP A 5 -16.06 5.61 -3.50
N VAL A 6 -15.53 6.79 -3.18
CA VAL A 6 -14.08 7.00 -2.97
C VAL A 6 -13.53 6.11 -1.84
N ASN A 7 -14.33 5.76 -0.84
CA ASN A 7 -13.89 4.92 0.28
C ASN A 7 -13.77 3.43 -0.10
N LYS A 8 -14.42 3.05 -1.20
CA LYS A 8 -14.44 1.70 -1.76
C LYS A 8 -13.82 1.63 -3.14
N ASP A 9 -13.18 2.70 -3.59
CA ASP A 9 -12.46 2.75 -4.85
C ASP A 9 -11.33 1.72 -4.88
N GLN A 10 -11.29 0.91 -5.93
CA GLN A 10 -10.33 -0.16 -6.10
C GLN A 10 -9.30 0.13 -7.19
N THR A 11 -9.26 1.34 -7.75
CA THR A 11 -8.30 1.70 -8.81
C THR A 11 -6.86 1.52 -8.39
N TYR A 12 -6.55 1.70 -7.10
CA TYR A 12 -5.23 1.41 -6.54
C TYR A 12 -4.76 -0.01 -6.86
N TYR A 13 -5.63 -1.01 -6.68
CA TYR A 13 -5.29 -2.42 -6.95
C TYR A 13 -5.34 -2.75 -8.45
N LEU A 14 -6.13 -2.02 -9.23
CA LEU A 14 -6.22 -2.18 -10.68
C LEU A 14 -5.09 -1.47 -11.44
N SER A 15 -4.24 -0.70 -10.75
CA SER A 15 -3.19 0.12 -11.37
C SER A 15 -2.14 -0.68 -12.16
N SER A 16 -1.97 -1.97 -11.84
CA SER A 16 -1.07 -2.88 -12.56
C SER A 16 -1.74 -3.67 -13.69
N VAL A 17 -3.06 -3.51 -13.88
CA VAL A 17 -3.81 -4.20 -14.93
C VAL A 17 -3.70 -3.41 -16.23
N GLY A 18 -3.08 -4.01 -17.25
CA GLY A 18 -2.93 -3.37 -18.56
C GLY A 18 -4.27 -3.13 -19.28
N GLU A 19 -4.31 -2.11 -20.13
CA GLU A 19 -5.52 -1.66 -20.84
C GLU A 19 -6.24 -2.79 -21.58
N SER A 20 -5.53 -3.71 -22.24
CA SER A 20 -6.14 -4.79 -23.02
C SER A 20 -7.11 -5.67 -22.21
N ARG A 21 -6.84 -5.85 -20.91
CA ARG A 21 -7.72 -6.56 -19.97
C ARG A 21 -8.85 -5.65 -19.49
N LEU A 22 -8.54 -4.39 -19.18
CA LEU A 22 -9.54 -3.42 -18.74
C LEU A 22 -10.62 -3.16 -19.80
N ARG A 23 -10.24 -3.08 -21.09
CA ARG A 23 -11.18 -2.94 -22.22
C ARG A 23 -12.18 -4.10 -22.34
N ARG A 24 -11.88 -5.25 -21.73
CA ARG A 24 -12.74 -6.45 -21.71
C ARG A 24 -13.38 -6.70 -20.35
N THR A 25 -13.31 -5.74 -19.43
CA THR A 25 -13.83 -5.86 -18.07
C THR A 25 -15.00 -4.91 -17.88
N LEU A 26 -16.09 -5.41 -17.28
CA LEU A 26 -17.22 -4.59 -16.87
C LEU A 26 -17.11 -4.25 -15.39
N PHE A 27 -17.40 -3.00 -15.05
CA PHE A 27 -17.42 -2.50 -13.68
C PHE A 27 -18.84 -2.05 -13.28
N PRO A 28 -19.81 -2.96 -13.14
CA PRO A 28 -21.23 -2.61 -12.96
C PRO A 28 -21.54 -1.85 -11.66
N LEU A 29 -20.59 -1.79 -10.73
CA LEU A 29 -20.73 -1.15 -9.42
C LEU A 29 -20.05 0.23 -9.35
N SER A 30 -19.43 0.71 -10.45
CA SER A 30 -18.63 1.95 -10.44
C SER A 30 -19.40 3.18 -9.98
N ASP A 31 -20.69 3.25 -10.32
CA ASP A 31 -21.56 4.41 -10.08
C ASP A 31 -22.46 4.27 -8.84
N LEU A 32 -22.22 3.23 -8.05
CA LEU A 32 -22.99 2.92 -6.85
C LEU A 32 -22.13 3.08 -5.59
N THR A 33 -22.77 3.41 -4.48
CA THR A 33 -22.13 3.44 -3.18
C THR A 33 -22.31 2.10 -2.48
N LYS A 34 -21.42 1.75 -1.55
CA LYS A 34 -21.57 0.50 -0.81
C LYS A 34 -22.93 0.36 -0.11
N PRO A 35 -23.49 1.42 0.51
CA PRO A 35 -24.85 1.37 1.06
C PRO A 35 -25.92 1.08 -0.01
N SER A 36 -25.86 1.72 -1.19
CA SER A 36 -26.86 1.47 -2.24
C SER A 36 -26.77 0.06 -2.81
N ILE A 37 -25.56 -0.49 -2.94
CA ILE A 37 -25.34 -1.88 -3.35
C ILE A 37 -25.95 -2.85 -2.33
N ARG A 38 -25.82 -2.56 -1.02
CA ARG A 38 -26.44 -3.41 0.03
C ARG A 38 -27.96 -3.34 0.00
N ALA A 39 -28.53 -2.15 -0.17
CA ALA A 39 -29.98 -1.99 -0.30
C ALA A 39 -30.53 -2.77 -1.50
N LEU A 40 -29.88 -2.68 -2.66
CA LEU A 40 -30.26 -3.43 -3.86
C LEU A 40 -30.17 -4.95 -3.65
N ALA A 41 -29.09 -5.42 -2.99
CA ALA A 41 -28.94 -6.84 -2.69
C ALA A 41 -30.03 -7.37 -1.75
N GLN A 42 -30.50 -6.54 -0.80
CA GLN A 42 -31.62 -6.87 0.09
C GLN A 42 -32.95 -6.89 -0.67
N GLU A 43 -33.22 -5.89 -1.50
CA GLU A 43 -34.43 -5.81 -2.35
C GLU A 43 -34.54 -7.03 -3.27
N MET A 44 -33.42 -7.49 -3.82
CA MET A 44 -33.34 -8.68 -4.67
C MET A 44 -33.29 -10.01 -3.90
N ASN A 45 -33.39 -9.99 -2.56
CA ASN A 45 -33.31 -11.17 -1.68
C ASN A 45 -32.06 -12.04 -1.92
N LEU A 46 -30.91 -11.43 -2.17
CA LEU A 46 -29.66 -12.16 -2.36
C LEU A 46 -29.12 -12.71 -1.03
N SER A 47 -28.73 -13.98 -1.00
CA SER A 47 -28.15 -14.63 0.19
C SER A 47 -26.87 -13.96 0.71
N THR A 48 -26.20 -13.17 -0.14
CA THR A 48 -24.98 -12.43 0.20
C THR A 48 -25.23 -11.03 0.75
N ALA A 49 -26.49 -10.57 0.85
CA ALA A 49 -26.83 -9.19 1.23
C ALA A 49 -26.23 -8.76 2.57
N GLU A 50 -26.24 -9.67 3.56
CA GLU A 50 -25.73 -9.41 4.91
C GLU A 50 -24.28 -9.87 5.12
N ARG A 51 -23.67 -10.51 4.11
CA ARG A 51 -22.32 -11.07 4.24
C ARG A 51 -21.31 -9.97 4.55
N GLY A 52 -20.47 -10.22 5.55
CA GLY A 52 -19.33 -9.37 5.89
C GLY A 52 -18.35 -9.24 4.73
N GLU A 53 -17.66 -8.10 4.66
CA GLU A 53 -16.62 -7.90 3.65
C GLU A 53 -15.43 -8.81 3.92
N SER A 54 -14.85 -9.36 2.86
CA SER A 54 -13.59 -10.09 2.96
C SER A 54 -12.46 -9.13 3.31
N MET A 55 -11.64 -9.50 4.31
CA MET A 55 -10.53 -8.70 4.81
C MET A 55 -9.24 -9.51 4.72
N GLY A 56 -8.17 -8.92 4.20
CA GLY A 56 -6.88 -9.58 4.02
C GLY A 56 -6.62 -9.98 2.58
N LEU A 57 -5.60 -10.82 2.35
CA LEU A 57 -5.31 -11.37 1.03
C LEU A 57 -6.35 -12.43 0.68
N CYS A 58 -6.76 -12.50 -0.59
CA CYS A 58 -7.85 -13.38 -1.04
C CYS A 58 -7.71 -14.87 -0.63
N PHE A 59 -6.48 -15.37 -0.47
CA PHE A 59 -6.20 -16.77 -0.14
C PHE A 59 -5.66 -17.00 1.27
N VAL A 60 -5.29 -15.92 1.97
CA VAL A 60 -4.81 -16.01 3.35
C VAL A 60 -6.00 -15.61 4.20
N GLY A 61 -6.59 -16.57 4.91
CA GLY A 61 -7.69 -16.32 5.84
C GLY A 61 -7.39 -15.20 6.84
N GLU A 62 -8.36 -14.86 7.70
CA GLU A 62 -8.35 -13.64 8.53
C GLU A 62 -7.01 -13.20 9.15
N ARG A 63 -6.84 -11.87 9.25
CA ARG A 63 -5.67 -11.09 9.69
C ARG A 63 -4.75 -11.68 10.76
N ARG A 64 -5.26 -12.48 11.70
CA ARG A 64 -4.48 -13.05 12.83
C ARG A 64 -3.54 -14.18 12.43
N LYS A 65 -3.59 -14.64 11.17
CA LYS A 65 -2.73 -15.71 10.66
C LYS A 65 -1.66 -15.25 9.68
N PHE A 66 -1.52 -13.94 9.40
CA PHE A 66 -0.59 -13.49 8.35
C PHE A 66 0.89 -13.77 8.71
N ASP A 67 1.31 -13.47 9.94
CA ASP A 67 2.68 -13.77 10.37
C ASP A 67 2.95 -15.28 10.38
N LYS A 68 1.96 -16.08 10.82
CA LYS A 68 2.04 -17.55 10.80
C LYS A 68 2.14 -18.06 9.37
N PHE A 69 1.31 -17.54 8.46
CA PHE A 69 1.35 -17.86 7.04
C PHE A 69 2.72 -17.56 6.45
N LEU A 70 3.29 -16.37 6.70
CA LEU A 70 4.64 -16.04 6.19
C LEU A 70 5.72 -16.96 6.76
N SER A 71 5.61 -17.37 8.03
CA SER A 71 6.58 -18.28 8.65
C SER A 71 6.64 -19.69 8.04
N GLU A 72 5.61 -20.08 7.28
CA GLU A 72 5.61 -21.34 6.52
C GLU A 72 6.50 -21.28 5.27
N TYR A 73 6.82 -20.06 4.79
CA TYR A 73 7.58 -19.85 3.54
C TYR A 73 8.89 -19.10 3.73
N ILE A 74 9.01 -18.28 4.78
CA ILE A 74 10.17 -17.42 5.03
C ILE A 74 10.84 -17.85 6.34
N PRO A 75 12.13 -18.24 6.30
CA PRO A 75 12.87 -18.54 7.50
C PRO A 75 12.88 -17.36 8.49
N ILE A 76 12.71 -17.69 9.77
CA ILE A 76 12.77 -16.71 10.85
C ILE A 76 14.25 -16.42 11.14
N VAL A 77 14.69 -15.21 10.79
CA VAL A 77 16.01 -14.70 11.16
C VAL A 77 15.84 -13.59 12.18
N HIS A 78 16.28 -13.87 13.40
CA HIS A 78 16.21 -12.93 14.49
C HIS A 78 17.19 -11.76 14.32
N GLY A 79 16.82 -10.58 14.82
CA GLY A 79 17.65 -9.39 14.72
C GLY A 79 17.23 -8.30 15.71
N PRO A 80 18.13 -7.35 16.01
CA PRO A 80 17.88 -6.34 17.04
C PRO A 80 16.91 -5.26 16.56
N ILE A 81 16.12 -4.73 17.51
CA ILE A 81 15.35 -3.49 17.33
C ILE A 81 16.11 -2.36 18.02
N LEU A 82 16.52 -1.34 17.27
CA LEU A 82 17.39 -0.25 17.74
C LEU A 82 16.62 1.07 17.77
N LEU A 83 16.71 1.81 18.87
CA LEU A 83 16.07 3.12 19.03
C LEU A 83 16.96 4.23 18.49
N TYR A 84 16.51 4.95 17.46
CA TYR A 84 17.19 6.14 16.96
C TYR A 84 16.97 7.35 17.90
N PRO A 85 17.94 8.25 18.08
CA PRO A 85 19.30 8.25 17.52
C PRO A 85 20.34 7.49 18.35
N SER A 86 20.01 7.06 19.57
CA SER A 86 20.97 6.42 20.47
C SER A 86 21.50 5.07 19.97
N MET A 87 20.79 4.45 19.03
CA MET A 87 21.01 3.10 18.52
C MET A 87 21.02 2.04 19.62
N LYS A 88 20.45 2.35 20.80
CA LYS A 88 20.30 1.40 21.90
C LYS A 88 19.33 0.30 21.48
N GLN A 89 19.70 -0.95 21.72
CA GLN A 89 18.78 -2.07 21.56
C GLN A 89 17.63 -1.97 22.57
N VAL A 90 16.41 -1.96 22.05
CA VAL A 90 15.17 -1.89 22.84
C VAL A 90 14.33 -3.16 22.75
N GLY A 91 14.69 -4.07 21.85
CA GLY A 91 14.03 -5.36 21.67
C GLY A 91 14.66 -6.19 20.56
N GLU A 92 13.91 -7.19 20.11
CA GLU A 92 14.32 -8.14 19.07
C GLU A 92 13.11 -8.45 18.18
N HIS A 93 13.33 -8.62 16.87
CA HIS A 93 12.29 -8.96 15.90
C HIS A 93 12.47 -10.39 15.38
N LYS A 94 11.38 -11.00 14.93
CA LYS A 94 11.34 -12.38 14.38
C LYS A 94 11.53 -12.40 12.86
N GLY A 95 12.46 -11.61 12.34
CA GLY A 95 12.63 -11.40 10.90
C GLY A 95 12.14 -10.05 10.39
N LEU A 96 12.88 -9.50 9.43
CA LEU A 96 12.63 -8.18 8.84
C LEU A 96 11.25 -8.07 8.17
N HIS A 97 10.70 -9.17 7.67
CA HIS A 97 9.41 -9.20 6.99
C HIS A 97 8.20 -8.97 7.92
N THR A 98 8.38 -9.15 9.23
CA THR A 98 7.28 -9.09 10.23
C THR A 98 6.78 -7.67 10.53
N LEU A 99 7.56 -6.65 10.15
CA LEU A 99 7.27 -5.25 10.44
C LEU A 99 7.42 -4.40 9.18
N THR A 100 6.53 -3.43 8.98
CA THR A 100 6.55 -2.51 7.83
C THR A 100 6.99 -1.11 8.26
N ILE A 101 7.66 -0.35 7.39
CA ILE A 101 8.00 1.06 7.66
C ILE A 101 6.73 1.86 8.03
N GLY A 102 6.83 2.66 9.09
CA GLY A 102 5.73 3.41 9.71
C GLY A 102 4.81 2.59 10.61
N GLN A 103 4.98 1.27 10.71
CA GLN A 103 4.21 0.45 11.64
C GLN A 103 4.66 0.70 13.08
N ASN A 104 3.71 0.70 14.03
CA ASN A 104 4.05 0.60 15.45
C ASN A 104 4.64 -0.78 15.74
N ALA A 105 5.90 -0.82 16.16
CA ALA A 105 6.67 -2.03 16.43
C ALA A 105 6.20 -2.79 17.68
N ARG A 106 5.42 -2.14 18.58
CA ARG A 106 4.85 -2.74 19.80
C ARG A 106 5.90 -3.45 20.67
N VAL A 107 7.06 -2.81 20.84
CA VAL A 107 8.15 -3.33 21.67
C VAL A 107 7.73 -3.30 23.15
N SER A 108 7.80 -4.46 23.81
CA SER A 108 7.44 -4.61 25.22
C SER A 108 8.28 -3.73 26.14
N GLY A 109 7.68 -3.20 27.21
CA GLY A 109 8.38 -2.40 28.22
C GLY A 109 8.71 -0.96 27.80
N GLN A 110 8.28 -0.52 26.61
CA GLN A 110 8.49 0.85 26.15
C GLN A 110 7.35 1.77 26.60
N PRO A 111 7.66 2.94 27.19
CA PRO A 111 6.63 3.87 27.69
C PRO A 111 5.85 4.55 26.57
N LYS A 112 6.44 4.64 25.38
CA LYS A 112 5.85 5.21 24.17
C LYS A 112 5.76 4.16 23.07
N LYS A 113 4.85 4.40 22.12
CA LYS A 113 4.82 3.65 20.86
C LYS A 113 6.09 3.96 20.07
N LEU A 114 6.70 2.91 19.54
CA LEU A 114 7.87 3.03 18.66
C LEU A 114 7.46 2.67 17.24
N PHE A 115 7.87 3.48 16.26
CA PHE A 115 7.51 3.33 14.85
C PHE A 115 8.73 2.93 14.03
N VAL A 116 8.56 2.00 13.11
CA VAL A 116 9.64 1.51 12.24
C VAL A 116 10.06 2.61 11.27
N ALA A 117 11.27 3.14 11.42
CA ALA A 117 11.82 4.17 10.54
C ALA A 117 12.49 3.55 9.30
N ARG A 118 13.33 2.54 9.51
CA ARG A 118 14.05 1.85 8.43
C ARG A 118 14.48 0.44 8.86
N LYS A 119 14.96 -0.33 7.89
CA LYS A 119 15.56 -1.66 8.08
C LYS A 119 16.95 -1.63 7.45
N GLU A 120 17.96 -2.05 8.20
CA GLU A 120 19.35 -1.88 7.78
C GLU A 120 20.22 -2.94 8.46
N GLY A 121 21.06 -3.65 7.70
CA GLY A 121 22.00 -4.62 8.25
C GLY A 121 21.37 -5.74 9.11
N GLY A 122 20.15 -6.18 8.79
CA GLY A 122 19.44 -7.19 9.59
C GLY A 122 18.75 -6.64 10.84
N ALA A 123 18.87 -5.33 11.12
CA ALA A 123 18.22 -4.66 12.25
C ALA A 123 16.98 -3.87 11.80
N ILE A 124 16.09 -3.60 12.77
CA ILE A 124 14.96 -2.68 12.62
C ILE A 124 15.24 -1.44 13.45
N VAL A 125 15.28 -0.28 12.80
CA VAL A 125 15.48 1.00 13.48
C VAL A 125 14.13 1.66 13.71
N VAL A 126 13.87 2.08 14.96
CA VAL A 126 12.61 2.69 15.39
C VAL A 126 12.80 4.10 15.95
N VAL A 127 11.71 4.88 15.93
CA VAL A 127 11.59 6.26 16.46
C VAL A 127 10.37 6.35 17.38
N ASP A 128 10.35 7.28 18.33
CA ASP A 128 9.28 7.39 19.35
C ASP A 128 8.15 8.38 19.00
N ASP A 129 8.17 8.94 17.79
CA ASP A 129 7.15 9.86 17.27
C ASP A 129 6.69 9.42 15.87
N VAL A 130 5.37 9.45 15.65
CA VAL A 130 4.74 9.16 14.35
C VAL A 130 5.03 10.26 13.32
N ASN A 131 5.32 11.48 13.76
CA ASN A 131 5.67 12.61 12.90
C ASN A 131 7.18 12.80 12.74
N HIS A 132 7.98 11.83 13.22
CA HIS A 132 9.43 11.94 13.19
C HIS A 132 9.96 12.14 11.75
N PRO A 133 10.91 13.05 11.49
CA PRO A 133 11.42 13.33 10.15
C PRO A 133 11.95 12.11 9.39
N ALA A 134 12.50 11.13 10.11
CA ALA A 134 12.95 9.85 9.52
C ALA A 134 11.83 8.99 8.89
N LEU A 135 10.56 9.29 9.17
CA LEU A 135 9.39 8.65 8.52
C LEU A 135 8.92 9.43 7.29
N ILE A 136 9.46 10.64 7.05
CA ILE A 136 9.07 11.51 5.96
C ILE A 136 9.99 11.24 4.76
N CYS A 137 9.37 11.09 3.59
CA CYS A 137 10.08 10.89 2.34
C CYS A 137 9.63 11.97 1.34
N LYS A 138 10.59 12.62 0.66
CA LYS A 138 10.31 13.67 -0.34
C LYS A 138 10.27 13.13 -1.77
N SER A 139 10.85 11.96 -2.01
CA SER A 139 11.03 11.37 -3.34
C SER A 139 11.17 9.86 -3.25
N VAL A 140 10.60 9.13 -4.21
CA VAL A 140 10.78 7.68 -4.33
C VAL A 140 11.25 7.35 -5.73
N THR A 141 12.19 6.42 -5.83
CA THR A 141 12.60 5.83 -7.12
C THR A 141 11.79 4.57 -7.34
N LEU A 142 11.20 4.45 -8.53
CA LEU A 142 10.41 3.29 -8.93
C LEU A 142 11.17 2.53 -10.02
N ALA A 143 11.18 1.21 -9.92
CA ALA A 143 11.60 0.33 -11.00
C ALA A 143 10.37 -0.20 -11.76
N ASP A 144 10.56 -0.63 -13.00
CA ASP A 144 9.54 -1.30 -13.82
C ASP A 144 8.22 -0.52 -13.96
N TRP A 145 8.32 0.80 -14.09
CA TRP A 145 7.15 1.67 -14.32
C TRP A 145 6.41 1.26 -15.59
N LYS A 146 5.07 1.23 -15.51
CA LYS A 146 4.20 0.92 -16.64
C LYS A 146 3.00 1.85 -16.64
N TRP A 147 2.76 2.47 -17.80
CA TRP A 147 1.51 3.15 -18.07
C TRP A 147 0.40 2.12 -18.33
N ILE A 148 -0.82 2.46 -17.95
CA ILE A 148 -1.99 1.59 -18.22
C ILE A 148 -2.30 1.58 -19.71
N SER A 149 -2.20 2.75 -20.38
CA SER A 149 -2.51 2.91 -21.80
C SER A 149 -1.66 1.98 -22.67
N GLY A 150 -2.32 1.32 -23.62
CA GLY A 150 -1.71 0.55 -24.69
C GLY A 150 -1.53 1.36 -25.97
N ASP A 151 -1.89 2.64 -25.98
CA ASP A 151 -1.58 3.55 -27.08
C ASP A 151 -0.09 3.91 -27.03
N VAL A 152 0.65 3.46 -28.05
CA VAL A 152 2.10 3.61 -28.12
C VAL A 152 2.50 5.08 -28.24
N GLU A 153 1.76 5.88 -29.01
CA GLU A 153 2.09 7.30 -29.21
C GLU A 153 1.83 8.10 -27.93
N GLU A 154 0.73 7.81 -27.23
CA GLU A 154 0.43 8.40 -25.93
C GLU A 154 1.52 8.08 -24.90
N VAL A 155 1.92 6.81 -24.81
CA VAL A 155 2.96 6.35 -23.89
C VAL A 155 4.31 6.99 -24.22
N MET A 156 4.70 7.06 -25.49
CA MET A 156 5.94 7.72 -25.90
C MET A 156 5.95 9.20 -25.52
N ASN A 157 4.85 9.91 -25.74
CA ASN A 157 4.71 11.32 -25.36
C ASN A 157 4.80 11.52 -23.83
N LEU A 158 4.16 10.63 -23.04
CA LEU A 158 4.29 10.66 -21.58
C LEU A 158 5.74 10.38 -21.15
N ASP A 159 6.41 9.43 -21.79
CA ASP A 159 7.79 9.10 -21.47
C ASP A 159 8.76 10.25 -21.82
N GLU A 160 8.54 10.94 -22.94
CA GLU A 160 9.29 12.14 -23.32
C GLU A 160 9.08 13.28 -22.30
N LYS A 161 7.84 13.56 -21.94
CA LYS A 161 7.52 14.56 -20.90
C LYS A 161 8.10 14.22 -19.54
N ALA A 162 8.11 12.94 -19.17
CA ALA A 162 8.72 12.49 -17.93
C ALA A 162 10.25 12.64 -17.95
N SER A 163 10.87 12.57 -19.14
CA SER A 163 12.32 12.74 -19.32
C SER A 163 12.75 14.21 -19.38
N ALA A 164 11.81 15.15 -19.57
CA ALA A 164 12.08 16.58 -19.51
C ALA A 164 12.44 17.03 -18.08
N ALA A 165 13.21 18.11 -17.95
CA ALA A 165 13.66 18.62 -16.64
C ALA A 165 12.50 18.96 -15.69
N GLU A 166 11.39 19.47 -16.24
CA GLU A 166 10.19 19.79 -15.47
C GLU A 166 9.45 18.53 -14.97
N GLY A 167 9.50 17.43 -15.73
CA GLY A 167 8.76 16.20 -15.46
C GLY A 167 7.25 16.35 -15.70
N ILE A 168 6.48 15.36 -15.25
CA ILE A 168 5.01 15.37 -15.33
C ILE A 168 4.41 15.65 -13.95
N PRO A 169 3.58 16.69 -13.78
CA PRO A 169 2.79 16.86 -12.57
C PRO A 169 1.73 15.74 -12.49
N VAL A 170 1.74 15.00 -11.38
CA VAL A 170 0.84 13.87 -11.15
C VAL A 170 0.22 13.96 -9.76
N VAL A 171 -0.89 13.25 -9.57
CA VAL A 171 -1.45 12.99 -8.24
C VAL A 171 -1.16 11.53 -7.89
N THR A 172 -0.43 11.31 -6.81
CA THR A 172 0.14 10.00 -6.46
C THR A 172 -0.46 9.45 -5.18
N GLN A 173 -0.53 8.11 -5.10
CA GLN A 173 -0.95 7.38 -3.90
C GLN A 173 0.02 6.22 -3.67
N ILE A 174 0.76 6.24 -2.56
CA ILE A 174 1.78 5.20 -2.25
C ILE A 174 1.24 4.09 -1.33
N ARG A 175 0.01 4.24 -0.84
CA ARG A 175 -0.67 3.24 -0.01
C ARG A 175 -2.17 3.30 -0.23
N HIS A 176 -2.82 2.15 -0.29
CA HIS A 176 -4.28 2.07 -0.33
C HIS A 176 -4.90 2.86 0.85
N ARG A 177 -5.91 3.67 0.57
CA ARG A 177 -6.59 4.63 1.48
C ARG A 177 -5.78 5.85 1.93
N MET A 178 -4.56 6.04 1.42
CA MET A 178 -3.89 7.33 1.58
C MET A 178 -4.61 8.40 0.75
N THR A 179 -4.80 9.60 1.29
CA THR A 179 -5.21 10.76 0.49
C THR A 179 -4.18 11.00 -0.61
N PRO A 180 -4.56 10.98 -1.89
CA PRO A 180 -3.62 11.22 -2.96
C PRO A 180 -2.94 12.60 -2.82
N VAL A 181 -1.65 12.67 -3.10
CA VAL A 181 -0.84 13.88 -2.95
C VAL A 181 -0.24 14.31 -4.29
N PRO A 182 -0.10 15.62 -4.57
CA PRO A 182 0.63 16.09 -5.73
C PRO A 182 2.09 15.63 -5.69
N ALA A 183 2.62 15.27 -6.85
CA ALA A 183 4.02 14.90 -7.04
C ALA A 183 4.46 15.24 -8.47
N VAL A 184 5.76 15.14 -8.72
CA VAL A 184 6.34 15.27 -10.06
C VAL A 184 7.00 13.95 -10.42
N LEU A 185 6.54 13.34 -11.52
CA LEU A 185 7.14 12.12 -12.07
C LEU A 185 8.26 12.53 -13.03
N ARG A 186 9.45 11.98 -12.80
CA ARG A 186 10.60 12.11 -13.71
C ARG A 186 11.12 10.73 -14.08
N ARG A 187 11.48 10.57 -15.34
CA ARG A 187 12.25 9.44 -15.85
C ARG A 187 13.73 9.82 -15.75
N MET A 188 14.49 9.01 -15.02
CA MET A 188 15.94 9.16 -14.84
C MET A 188 16.68 8.08 -15.62
#